data_AF-A0A392PAD4-F1
#
_entry.id   AF-A0A392PAD4-F1
#
_cell.length_a   1.000
_cell.length_b   1.000
_cell.length_c   1.000
_cell.angle_alpha   90.00
_cell.angle_beta   90.00
_cell.angle_gamma   90.00
#
_symmetry.space_group_name_H-M   'P 1'
#
loop_
_entity.id
_entity.type
_entity.pdbx_description
1 polymer ?
#
loop_
_entity_poly.entity_id
_entity_poly.type
_entity_poly.pdbx_seq_one_letter_code
_entity_poly.pdbx_strand_id
1 'polypeptide(L)'
;MIDVSNSEHRHFRRLITAPIVGHKALAVYLERLEDIVINSLEELSSMKHPIELLKEMKKVSFKAIVHVFMGSSNENIIKNIGSSFSDLYNGMFSIPLNAPGFTYHKALKSRKKIAKIVQPIVDERRLMIKNGEHVGEKKDLMDILLEIKDENGRKLEDEDISDLLIGLLFAGHE
;
A
#
# COMPACT_ATOMS: atom_id res chain seq x y z
N MET A 1 4.25 -6.70 17.43
CA MET A 1 4.31 -7.96 16.68
C MET A 1 2.95 -8.59 16.84
N ILE A 2 2.17 -8.66 15.77
CA ILE A 2 0.84 -9.27 15.84
C ILE A 2 1.10 -10.77 16.00
N ASP A 3 0.77 -11.31 17.17
CA ASP A 3 0.81 -12.75 17.43
C ASP A 3 -0.39 -13.36 16.71
N VAL A 4 -0.22 -13.60 15.42
CA VAL A 4 -1.23 -14.21 14.55
C VAL A 4 -1.04 -15.71 14.66
N SER A 5 -2.08 -16.44 15.04
CA SER A 5 -2.01 -17.91 15.12
C SER A 5 -1.57 -18.52 13.79
N ASN A 6 -0.89 -19.67 13.79
CA ASN A 6 -0.42 -20.33 12.57
C ASN A 6 -1.55 -20.60 11.53
N SER A 7 -2.79 -20.74 12.00
CA SER A 7 -4.00 -20.84 11.17
C SER A 7 -4.36 -19.52 10.50
N GLU A 8 -4.41 -18.43 11.27
CA GLU A 8 -4.69 -17.09 10.74
C GLU A 8 -3.58 -16.64 9.80
N HIS A 9 -2.31 -16.93 10.09
CA HIS A 9 -1.19 -16.60 9.19
C HIS A 9 -1.26 -17.39 7.87
N ARG A 10 -1.63 -18.67 7.90
CA ARG A 10 -1.85 -19.46 6.67
C ARG A 10 -3.05 -18.98 5.87
N HIS A 11 -4.12 -18.64 6.56
CA HIS A 11 -5.33 -18.08 5.95
C HIS A 11 -5.00 -16.74 5.27
N PHE A 12 -4.41 -15.82 6.02
CA PHE A 12 -3.90 -14.54 5.55
C PHE A 12 -2.97 -14.68 4.33
N ARG A 13 -1.97 -15.56 4.40
CA ARG A 13 -1.05 -15.83 3.28
C ARG A 13 -1.79 -16.29 2.04
N ARG A 14 -2.79 -17.18 2.17
CA ARG A 14 -3.60 -17.63 1.02
C ARG A 14 -4.40 -16.49 0.42
N LEU A 15 -4.98 -15.62 1.24
CA LEU A 15 -5.78 -14.48 0.79
C LEU A 15 -4.96 -13.44 0.03
N ILE A 16 -3.73 -13.15 0.48
CA ILE A 16 -2.91 -12.08 -0.13
C ILE A 16 -2.04 -12.56 -1.30
N THR A 17 -1.56 -13.81 -1.30
CA THR A 17 -0.51 -14.23 -2.25
C THR A 17 -1.01 -14.29 -3.69
N ALA A 18 -2.21 -14.84 -3.92
CA ALA A 18 -2.73 -15.01 -5.26
C ALA A 18 -3.12 -13.68 -5.95
N PRO A 19 -3.76 -12.73 -5.25
CA PRO A 19 -4.02 -11.38 -5.77
C PRO A 19 -2.78 -10.56 -6.09
N ILE A 20 -1.69 -10.73 -5.34
CA ILE A 20 -0.49 -9.89 -5.48
C ILE A 20 0.48 -10.47 -6.51
N VAL A 21 0.67 -11.80 -6.51
CA VAL A 21 1.76 -12.47 -7.26
C VAL A 21 1.22 -13.31 -8.43
N GLY A 22 -0.11 -13.39 -8.60
CA GLY A 22 -0.71 -14.14 -9.71
C GLY A 22 -0.39 -13.50 -11.07
N HIS A 23 -0.16 -14.33 -12.10
CA HIS A 23 0.16 -13.86 -13.46
C HIS A 23 -0.88 -12.88 -14.03
N LYS A 24 -2.17 -13.07 -13.73
CA LYS A 24 -3.23 -12.16 -14.15
C LYS A 24 -3.15 -10.80 -13.47
N ALA A 25 -2.75 -10.75 -12.20
CA ALA A 25 -2.60 -9.50 -11.46
C ALA A 25 -1.38 -8.71 -11.96
N LEU A 26 -0.24 -9.39 -12.17
CA LEU A 26 0.96 -8.75 -12.71
C LEU A 26 0.72 -8.10 -14.08
N ALA A 27 -0.05 -8.76 -14.96
CA ALA A 27 -0.40 -8.21 -16.26
C ALA A 27 -1.28 -6.95 -16.16
N VAL A 28 -2.12 -6.82 -15.12
CA VAL A 28 -2.94 -5.64 -14.87
C VAL A 28 -2.09 -4.42 -14.51
N TYR A 29 -1.01 -4.63 -13.74
CA TYR A 29 -0.15 -3.54 -13.27
C TYR A 29 0.95 -3.16 -14.26
N LEU A 30 1.38 -4.09 -15.14
CA LEU A 30 2.57 -3.92 -15.98
C LEU A 30 2.55 -2.64 -16.80
N GLU A 31 1.47 -2.40 -17.55
CA GLU A 31 1.32 -1.21 -18.41
C GLU A 31 1.52 0.09 -17.63
N ARG A 32 0.94 0.19 -16.43
CA ARG A 32 1.10 1.39 -15.61
C ARG A 32 2.46 1.46 -14.93
N LEU A 33 3.02 0.34 -14.52
CA LEU A 33 4.37 0.31 -13.95
C LEU A 33 5.39 0.79 -14.97
N GLU A 34 5.27 0.39 -16.23
CA GLU A 34 6.08 0.89 -17.33
C GLU A 34 5.93 2.40 -17.47
N ASP A 35 4.70 2.94 -17.50
CA ASP A 35 4.47 4.39 -17.53
C ASP A 35 5.18 5.10 -16.36
N ILE A 36 5.01 4.62 -15.13
CA ILE A 36 5.58 5.26 -13.93
C ILE A 36 7.10 5.28 -14.01
N VAL A 37 7.70 4.17 -14.41
CA VAL A 37 9.16 4.02 -14.50
C VAL A 37 9.71 4.87 -15.65
N ILE A 38 9.14 4.78 -16.85
CA ILE A 38 9.58 5.55 -18.02
C ILE A 38 9.50 7.04 -17.74
N ASN A 39 8.34 7.55 -17.31
CA ASN A 39 8.18 8.98 -17.01
C ASN A 39 9.15 9.46 -15.92
N SER A 40 9.38 8.63 -14.88
CA SER A 40 10.32 9.00 -13.82
C SER A 40 11.77 9.01 -14.32
N LEU A 41 12.17 8.06 -15.18
CA LEU A 41 13.51 8.03 -15.75
C LEU A 41 13.73 9.17 -16.74
N GLU A 42 12.74 9.52 -17.54
CA GLU A 42 12.77 10.69 -18.42
C GLU A 42 12.95 11.98 -17.63
N GLU A 43 12.16 12.18 -16.55
CA GLU A 43 12.29 13.31 -15.64
C GLU A 43 13.71 13.40 -15.08
N LEU A 44 14.25 12.29 -14.55
CA LEU A 44 15.60 12.22 -14.01
C LEU A 44 16.68 12.50 -15.06
N SER A 45 16.51 11.99 -16.28
CA SER A 45 17.46 12.21 -17.38
C SER A 45 17.52 13.67 -17.84
N SER A 46 16.43 14.42 -17.65
CA SER A 46 16.35 15.84 -18.02
C SER A 46 17.01 16.78 -17.00
N MET A 47 17.34 16.27 -15.80
CA MET A 47 17.94 17.08 -14.73
C MET A 47 19.37 17.49 -15.10
N LYS A 48 19.66 18.79 -15.00
CA LYS A 48 20.98 19.37 -15.34
C LYS A 48 21.94 19.45 -14.14
N HIS A 49 21.69 18.65 -13.11
CA HIS A 49 22.51 18.61 -11.90
C HIS A 49 22.67 17.17 -11.40
N PRO A 50 23.70 16.87 -10.58
CA PRO A 50 23.82 15.56 -9.96
C PRO A 50 22.58 15.20 -9.15
N ILE A 51 22.21 13.92 -9.19
CA ILE A 51 21.10 13.36 -8.44
C ILE A 51 21.61 12.30 -7.45
N GLU A 52 20.91 12.14 -6.34
CA GLU A 52 21.14 11.02 -5.42
C GLU A 52 20.28 9.84 -5.89
N LEU A 53 20.88 8.94 -6.67
CA LEU A 53 20.15 7.87 -7.37
C LEU A 53 19.27 7.03 -6.44
N LEU A 54 19.79 6.63 -5.27
CA LEU A 54 19.02 5.83 -4.31
C LEU A 54 17.75 6.56 -3.85
N LYS A 55 17.86 7.85 -3.54
CA LYS A 55 16.74 8.67 -3.09
C LYS A 55 15.67 8.81 -4.17
N GLU A 56 16.08 9.02 -5.41
CA GLU A 56 15.16 9.15 -6.53
C GLU A 56 14.49 7.81 -6.87
N MET A 57 15.25 6.70 -6.88
CA MET A 57 14.69 5.36 -7.11
C MET A 57 13.70 4.96 -6.00
N LYS A 58 13.94 5.32 -4.74
CA LYS A 58 12.95 5.12 -3.67
C LYS A 58 11.62 5.83 -3.97
N LYS A 59 11.65 7.06 -4.50
CA LYS A 59 10.41 7.75 -4.92
C LYS A 59 9.70 7.01 -6.05
N VAL A 60 10.44 6.48 -7.03
CA VAL A 60 9.86 5.70 -8.13
C VAL A 60 9.20 4.43 -7.60
N SER A 61 9.89 3.66 -6.76
CA SER A 61 9.33 2.47 -6.10
C SER A 61 8.08 2.82 -5.27
N PHE A 62 8.10 3.96 -4.57
CA PHE A 62 6.96 4.41 -3.78
C PHE A 62 5.74 4.74 -4.65
N LYS A 63 5.94 5.45 -5.76
CA LYS A 63 4.88 5.74 -6.74
C LYS A 63 4.31 4.43 -7.32
N ALA A 64 5.18 3.50 -7.70
CA ALA A 64 4.81 2.21 -8.26
C ALA A 64 3.94 1.39 -7.29
N ILE A 65 4.38 1.25 -6.04
CA ILE A 65 3.68 0.41 -5.06
C ILE A 65 2.33 1.02 -4.64
N VAL A 66 2.23 2.35 -4.51
CA VAL A 66 0.95 3.04 -4.25
C VAL A 66 -0.03 2.81 -5.40
N HIS A 67 0.46 2.85 -6.64
CA HIS A 67 -0.39 2.56 -7.79
C HIS A 67 -0.90 1.11 -7.80
N VAL A 68 -0.02 0.12 -7.61
CA VAL A 68 -0.40 -1.30 -7.56
C VAL A 68 -1.49 -1.55 -6.50
N PHE A 69 -1.42 -0.84 -5.37
CA PHE A 69 -2.32 -1.08 -4.24
C PHE A 69 -3.62 -0.31 -4.29
N MET A 70 -3.60 0.93 -4.75
CA MET A 70 -4.72 1.85 -4.64
C MET A 70 -5.28 2.25 -6.01
N GLY A 71 -4.74 1.71 -7.10
CA GLY A 71 -5.08 2.08 -8.48
C GLY A 71 -4.85 3.55 -8.81
N SER A 72 -4.34 4.33 -7.85
CA SER A 72 -4.33 5.78 -7.86
C SER A 72 -2.94 6.30 -8.18
N SER A 73 -2.88 7.29 -9.06
CA SER A 73 -1.68 8.08 -9.31
C SER A 73 -1.80 9.49 -8.69
N ASN A 74 -2.70 9.68 -7.71
CA ASN A 74 -2.90 10.98 -7.08
C ASN A 74 -1.65 11.39 -6.29
N GLU A 75 -0.93 12.39 -6.81
CA GLU A 75 0.32 12.87 -6.23
C GLU A 75 0.16 13.35 -4.79
N ASN A 76 -1.00 13.89 -4.41
CA ASN A 76 -1.25 14.34 -3.05
C ASN A 76 -1.35 13.14 -2.08
N ILE A 77 -2.00 12.04 -2.49
CA ILE A 77 -2.04 10.80 -1.70
C ILE A 77 -0.62 10.24 -1.54
N ILE A 78 0.12 10.12 -2.64
CA ILE A 78 1.50 9.64 -2.66
C ILE A 78 2.37 10.49 -1.71
N LYS A 79 2.31 11.82 -1.82
CA LYS A 79 3.09 12.73 -0.96
C LYS A 79 2.70 12.61 0.51
N ASN A 80 1.41 12.52 0.82
CA ASN A 80 0.94 12.46 2.21
C ASN A 80 1.32 11.14 2.88
N ILE A 81 1.17 10.00 2.18
CA ILE A 81 1.61 8.70 2.70
C ILE A 81 3.14 8.68 2.83
N GLY A 82 3.87 9.13 1.80
CA GLY A 82 5.34 9.16 1.80
C GLY A 82 5.93 9.99 2.93
N SER A 83 5.31 11.14 3.26
CA SER A 83 5.75 12.01 4.36
C SER A 83 5.70 11.33 5.74
N SER A 84 4.80 10.36 5.93
CA SER A 84 4.64 9.62 7.19
C SER A 84 5.40 8.30 7.19
N PHE A 85 5.87 7.85 6.03
CA PHE A 85 6.42 6.52 5.84
C PHE A 85 7.79 6.34 6.51
N SER A 86 8.67 7.36 6.49
CA SER A 86 9.98 7.26 7.14
C SER A 86 9.88 7.05 8.66
N ASP A 87 8.97 7.80 9.32
CA ASP A 87 8.72 7.63 10.76
C ASP A 87 8.13 6.25 11.07
N LEU A 88 7.26 5.73 10.20
CA LEU A 88 6.71 4.38 10.32
C LEU A 88 7.83 3.33 10.19
N TYR A 89 8.69 3.46 9.18
CA TYR A 89 9.80 2.54 8.92
C TYR A 89 10.77 2.48 10.11
N ASN A 90 11.22 3.64 10.58
CA ASN A 90 12.14 3.72 11.70
C ASN A 90 11.54 3.13 12.99
N GLY A 91 10.22 3.23 13.18
CA GLY A 91 9.56 2.66 14.35
C GLY A 91 9.50 1.14 14.35
N MET A 92 9.44 0.52 13.18
CA MET A 92 9.30 -0.93 13.04
C MET A 92 10.50 -1.68 13.65
N PHE A 93 11.70 -1.10 13.53
CA PHE A 93 12.94 -1.65 14.07
C PHE A 93 13.35 -1.01 15.41
N SER A 94 12.49 -0.20 16.02
CA SER A 94 12.79 0.48 17.28
C SER A 94 12.33 -0.30 18.51
N ILE A 95 12.85 0.08 19.69
CA ILE A 95 12.35 -0.43 20.97
C ILE A 95 10.86 -0.04 21.10
N PRO A 96 9.96 -0.97 21.46
CA PRO A 96 8.52 -0.75 21.48
C PRO A 96 8.04 0.08 22.68
N LEU A 97 8.65 1.26 22.89
CA LEU A 97 8.30 2.19 23.96
C LEU A 97 7.38 3.30 23.45
N ASN A 98 6.12 3.26 23.87
CA ASN A 98 5.10 4.24 23.49
C ASN A 98 5.10 5.45 24.43
N ALA A 99 6.15 6.27 24.38
CA ALA A 99 6.23 7.53 25.11
C ALA A 99 6.63 8.69 24.18
N PRO A 100 6.20 9.94 24.47
CA PRO A 100 6.63 11.11 23.69
C PRO A 100 8.16 11.18 23.58
N GLY A 101 8.65 11.46 22.37
CA GLY A 101 10.09 11.52 22.07
C GLY A 101 10.68 10.21 21.49
N PHE A 102 10.03 9.06 21.67
CA PHE A 102 10.51 7.78 21.14
C PHE A 102 10.07 7.52 19.69
N THR A 103 10.90 6.82 18.94
CA THR A 103 10.64 6.45 17.53
C THR A 103 9.38 5.61 17.38
N TYR A 104 9.17 4.63 18.27
CA TYR A 104 7.95 3.80 18.27
C TYR A 104 6.68 4.64 18.42
N HIS A 105 6.69 5.65 19.30
CA HIS A 105 5.56 6.56 19.46
C HIS A 105 5.27 7.38 18.19
N LYS A 106 6.32 7.86 17.49
CA LYS A 106 6.16 8.56 16.20
C LYS A 106 5.57 7.63 15.14
N ALA A 107 6.05 6.40 15.06
CA ALA A 107 5.55 5.41 14.11
C ALA A 107 4.08 5.05 14.33
N LEU A 108 3.63 4.92 15.58
CA LEU A 108 2.20 4.73 15.89
C LEU A 108 1.36 5.92 15.42
N LYS A 109 1.85 7.15 15.55
CA LYS A 109 1.18 8.34 15.00
C LYS A 109 1.16 8.32 13.47
N SER A 110 2.26 7.92 12.83
CA SER A 110 2.35 7.81 11.37
C SER A 110 1.43 6.73 10.82
N ARG A 111 1.34 5.55 11.45
CA ARG A 111 0.36 4.51 11.09
C ARG A 111 -1.06 5.07 11.14
N LYS A 112 -1.43 5.77 12.22
CA LYS A 112 -2.75 6.41 12.34
C LYS A 112 -3.02 7.46 11.25
N LYS A 113 -2.00 8.23 10.85
CA LYS A 113 -2.13 9.20 9.76
C LYS A 113 -2.36 8.50 8.42
N ILE A 114 -1.61 7.46 8.12
CA ILE A 114 -1.75 6.70 6.88
C ILE A 114 -3.13 6.04 6.83
N ALA A 115 -3.57 5.38 7.90
CA ALA A 115 -4.91 4.79 7.97
C ALA A 115 -6.02 5.81 7.68
N LYS A 116 -5.91 7.04 8.21
CA LYS A 116 -6.86 8.13 7.91
C LYS A 116 -6.86 8.60 6.46
N ILE A 117 -5.76 8.42 5.73
CA ILE A 117 -5.67 8.72 4.30
C ILE A 117 -6.29 7.59 3.47
N VAL A 118 -6.10 6.34 3.90
CA VAL A 118 -6.60 5.15 3.19
C VAL A 118 -8.11 4.96 3.40
N GLN A 119 -8.63 5.24 4.60
CA GLN A 119 -10.03 4.98 4.95
C GLN A 119 -11.06 5.57 3.96
N PRO A 120 -10.98 6.85 3.56
CA PRO A 120 -11.97 7.40 2.61
C PRO A 120 -11.99 6.69 1.26
N ILE A 121 -10.84 6.16 0.82
CA ILE A 121 -10.69 5.45 -0.45
C ILE A 121 -11.34 4.06 -0.36
N VAL A 122 -11.19 3.41 0.80
CA VAL A 122 -11.86 2.13 1.12
C VAL A 122 -13.38 2.33 1.18
N ASP A 123 -13.84 3.39 1.87
CA ASP A 123 -15.25 3.72 2.03
C ASP A 123 -15.92 3.98 0.68
N GLU A 124 -15.29 4.80 -0.16
CA GLU A 124 -15.76 5.13 -1.52
C GLU A 124 -15.95 3.85 -2.34
N ARG A 125 -14.95 2.98 -2.37
CA ARG A 125 -15.00 1.73 -3.15
C ARG A 125 -16.04 0.75 -2.63
N ARG A 126 -16.20 0.63 -1.31
CA ARG A 126 -17.29 -0.20 -0.74
C ARG A 126 -18.65 0.29 -1.20
N LEU A 127 -18.85 1.61 -1.25
CA LEU A 127 -20.10 2.19 -1.72
C LEU A 127 -20.33 1.89 -3.20
N MET A 128 -19.32 2.05 -4.05
CA MET A 128 -19.39 1.70 -5.47
C MET A 128 -19.77 0.22 -5.67
N ILE A 129 -19.09 -0.70 -4.97
CA ILE A 129 -19.39 -2.14 -5.02
C ILE A 129 -20.83 -2.42 -4.58
N LYS A 130 -21.30 -1.76 -3.52
CA LYS A 130 -22.67 -1.93 -3.00
C LYS A 130 -23.72 -1.42 -3.99
N ASN A 131 -23.41 -0.35 -4.72
CA ASN A 131 -24.28 0.22 -5.75
C ASN A 131 -24.27 -0.58 -7.07
N GLY A 132 -23.44 -1.62 -7.17
CA GLY A 132 -23.27 -2.39 -8.41
C GLY A 132 -22.48 -1.63 -9.48
N GLU A 133 -21.81 -0.55 -9.11
CA GLU A 133 -20.90 0.17 -9.99
C GLU A 133 -19.70 -0.73 -10.27
N HIS A 134 -19.44 -1.03 -11.54
CA HIS A 134 -18.28 -1.82 -11.92
C HIS A 134 -17.02 -1.02 -11.62
N VAL A 135 -16.17 -1.56 -10.75
CA VAL A 135 -14.80 -1.09 -10.55
C VAL A 135 -13.95 -1.52 -11.75
N GLY A 136 -14.22 -0.92 -12.92
CA GLY A 136 -13.52 -1.17 -14.18
C GLY A 136 -13.43 -2.64 -14.62
N GLU A 137 -12.74 -2.88 -15.74
CA GLU A 137 -12.35 -4.24 -16.16
C GLU A 137 -11.05 -4.72 -15.48
N LYS A 138 -10.30 -3.80 -14.86
CA LYS A 138 -9.00 -4.03 -14.21
C LYS A 138 -9.13 -3.75 -12.71
N LYS A 139 -9.29 -4.81 -11.90
CA LYS A 139 -9.29 -4.73 -10.43
C LYS A 139 -7.88 -4.53 -9.90
N ASP A 140 -7.69 -3.57 -9.01
CA ASP A 140 -6.43 -3.43 -8.27
C ASP A 140 -6.45 -4.24 -6.96
N LEU A 141 -5.35 -4.21 -6.20
CA LEU A 141 -5.26 -5.02 -4.98
C LEU A 141 -6.33 -4.67 -3.95
N MET A 142 -6.67 -3.40 -3.78
CA MET A 142 -7.67 -2.98 -2.81
C MET A 142 -9.07 -3.48 -3.20
N ASP A 143 -9.40 -3.52 -4.49
CA ASP A 143 -10.65 -4.13 -4.97
C ASP A 143 -10.69 -5.62 -4.65
N ILE A 144 -9.56 -6.30 -4.85
CA ILE A 144 -9.47 -7.73 -4.55
C ILE A 144 -9.63 -7.98 -3.04
N LEU A 145 -8.99 -7.17 -2.19
CA LEU A 145 -9.12 -7.27 -0.73
C LEU A 145 -10.56 -7.01 -0.25
N LEU A 146 -11.29 -6.10 -0.90
CA LEU A 146 -12.69 -5.78 -0.58
C LEU A 146 -13.70 -6.87 -0.98
N GLU A 147 -13.34 -7.71 -1.95
CA GLU A 147 -14.17 -8.80 -2.44
C GLU A 147 -13.84 -10.16 -1.82
N ILE A 148 -12.62 -10.31 -1.29
CA ILE A 148 -12.17 -11.52 -0.62
C ILE A 148 -13.13 -11.90 0.52
N LYS A 149 -13.42 -13.20 0.58
CA LYS A 149 -14.17 -13.83 1.66
C LYS A 149 -13.37 -14.96 2.29
N ASP A 150 -13.48 -15.10 3.60
CA ASP A 150 -12.92 -16.21 4.34
C ASP A 150 -13.67 -17.53 4.06
N GLU A 151 -13.23 -18.62 4.70
CA GLU A 151 -13.85 -19.94 4.57
C GLU A 151 -15.32 -19.99 5.06
N ASN A 152 -15.73 -18.99 5.87
CA ASN A 152 -17.08 -18.80 6.38
C ASN A 152 -17.89 -17.77 5.58
N GLY A 153 -17.35 -17.24 4.47
CA GLY A 153 -18.00 -16.22 3.64
C GLY A 153 -17.91 -14.78 4.18
N ARG A 154 -17.15 -14.53 5.24
CA ARG A 154 -16.97 -13.20 5.86
C ARG A 154 -15.94 -12.38 5.07
N LYS A 155 -16.24 -11.11 4.86
CA LYS A 155 -15.31 -10.15 4.24
C LYS A 155 -14.34 -9.60 5.27
N LEU A 156 -13.21 -9.08 4.81
CA LEU A 156 -12.28 -8.32 5.66
C LEU A 156 -12.91 -7.04 6.17
N GLU A 157 -12.59 -6.66 7.40
CA GLU A 157 -12.94 -5.37 7.99
C GLU A 157 -12.02 -4.26 7.45
N ASP A 158 -12.44 -3.00 7.54
CA ASP A 158 -11.67 -1.88 6.97
C ASP A 158 -10.32 -1.67 7.68
N GLU A 159 -10.26 -1.95 8.97
CA GLU A 159 -9.02 -1.91 9.73
C GLU A 159 -8.03 -2.97 9.23
N ASP A 160 -8.50 -4.19 8.95
CA ASP A 160 -7.67 -5.28 8.41
C ASP A 160 -7.14 -4.93 7.02
N ILE A 161 -7.99 -4.37 6.15
CA ILE A 161 -7.61 -3.91 4.81
C ILE A 161 -6.57 -2.80 4.91
N SER A 162 -6.79 -1.82 5.79
CA SER A 162 -5.85 -0.72 6.01
C SER A 162 -4.50 -1.22 6.51
N ASP A 163 -4.48 -2.14 7.47
CA ASP A 163 -3.25 -2.72 8.00
C ASP A 163 -2.51 -3.58 6.98
N LEU A 164 -3.25 -4.34 6.17
CA LEU A 164 -2.74 -5.09 5.04
C LEU A 164 -2.03 -4.18 4.04
N LEU A 165 -2.71 -3.12 3.61
CA LEU A 165 -2.16 -2.16 2.64
C LEU A 165 -0.92 -1.46 3.21
N ILE A 166 -0.92 -1.08 4.49
CA ILE A 166 0.25 -0.48 5.15
C ILE A 166 1.41 -1.48 5.21
N GLY A 167 1.16 -2.73 5.59
CA GLY A 167 2.18 -3.77 5.67
C GLY A 167 2.79 -4.12 4.31
N LEU A 168 1.97 -4.16 3.27
CA LEU A 168 2.43 -4.40 1.90
C LEU A 168 3.16 -3.18 1.33
N LEU A 169 2.72 -1.95 1.68
CA LEU A 169 3.41 -0.72 1.29
C LEU A 169 4.82 -0.68 1.86
N PHE A 170 4.94 -1.13 3.11
CA PHE A 170 6.22 -1.35 3.75
C PHE A 170 7.08 -2.33 2.96
N ALA A 171 6.56 -3.53 2.68
CA ALA A 171 7.30 -4.60 2.03
C ALA A 171 7.69 -4.31 0.57
N GLY A 172 6.92 -3.49 -0.15
CA GLY A 172 7.18 -3.18 -1.56
C GLY A 172 8.01 -1.92 -1.82
N HIS A 173 8.22 -1.06 -0.82
CA HIS A 173 8.96 0.19 -0.98
C HIS A 173 10.41 0.14 -0.49
N GLU A 174 10.67 -0.55 0.62
CA GLU A 174 11.99 -0.58 1.29
C GLU A 174 12.79 -1.83 0.93
#